data_AF-A0A938ITP2-F1
#
_entry.id   AF-A0A938ITP2-F1
#
_cell.length_a   1.000
_cell.length_b   1.000
_cell.length_c   1.000
_cell.angle_alpha   90.00
_cell.angle_beta   90.00
_cell.angle_gamma   90.00
#
_symmetry.space_group_name_H-M   'P 1'
#
loop_
_entity.id
_entity.type
_entity.pdbx_description
1 polymer ?
#
loop_
_entity_poly.entity_id
_entity_poly.type
_entity_poly.pdbx_seq_one_letter_code
_entity_poly.pdbx_strand_id
1 'polypeptide(L)'
;KAWNGAGGEDIQHAHSWGRYVPPALFAEHPEFFAVGKDGERRGGGWLCTSNPDLRKHFADRVSAAIAAGQRNPSLSPTDGTGYCQCPACKAQDDPNVVEPSTGLVSVSRRYADFFDAVARQVGAAHPRSILSFYCYADYTQPPAPGRRLAPNLCAFIAPIRYCRLHAIGDPRCPSRTQEVAMIEGWAALAGHIGYYNYMYNLADATLPFFKFSALKHDIPYLKARGLTALTMEVLTNWHIYGPHIYLGVRLAYDPAADAGAVMEDYWQKFYGPAAPHMKAYWMGLDEAVGRLPCHAGSFFGLAQVYTPEFIAECRGRLAKAAEAARADKTLAGRVALAADGLQNAADYRAMCEAMSRADFAGARAVYDRMIARIQALTAQGAANREYGTAYLERFIAKVLAAGQAAAAPPRRVLAVLPDAWRFAHDEDGQGLQRRWHEPDFDDSAWTRASTWQKPLDAQGLHKTGVLWYRARLDVPARQGRAALFFAEVDGWSEVYVNGRKAAAPAVERRSPLPPEREGQAPPRTPFEVDVADAVRTGPNVVAVRVDHAKITELFLGGIIRPVVLVEKPQ
;
A
#
# COMPACT_ATOMS: atom_id res chain seq x y z
N LYS A 1 7.20 -21.64 1.18
CA LYS A 1 7.32 -23.06 1.62
C LYS A 1 8.14 -23.07 2.90
N ALA A 2 7.65 -23.79 3.90
CA ALA A 2 8.13 -23.78 5.30
C ALA A 2 9.66 -23.96 5.42
N TRP A 3 10.24 -23.25 6.39
CA TRP A 3 11.67 -23.24 6.70
C TRP A 3 12.25 -24.64 6.80
N ASN A 4 13.36 -24.94 6.11
CA ASN A 4 14.03 -26.23 6.31
C ASN A 4 15.56 -26.22 6.26
N GLY A 5 16.18 -25.39 7.10
CA GLY A 5 17.45 -25.69 7.79
C GLY A 5 17.33 -25.62 9.32
N ALA A 6 16.26 -24.99 9.85
CA ALA A 6 16.06 -24.69 11.28
C ALA A 6 14.73 -25.24 11.88
N GLY A 7 14.15 -26.28 11.26
CA GLY A 7 13.00 -27.04 11.81
C GLY A 7 11.64 -26.34 11.77
N GLY A 8 11.24 -25.74 10.64
CA GLY A 8 9.90 -25.16 10.47
C GLY A 8 8.81 -26.20 10.21
N GLU A 9 7.54 -25.83 10.44
CA GLU A 9 6.38 -26.68 10.16
C GLU A 9 5.70 -26.29 8.84
N ASP A 10 5.23 -27.29 8.10
CA ASP A 10 4.44 -27.08 6.88
C ASP A 10 3.00 -26.69 7.23
N ILE A 11 2.80 -25.41 7.55
CA ILE A 11 1.50 -24.84 7.94
C ILE A 11 0.82 -24.27 6.69
N GLN A 12 -0.37 -24.79 6.35
CA GLN A 12 -1.18 -24.20 5.28
C GLN A 12 -1.84 -22.93 5.79
N HIS A 13 -1.81 -21.86 5.00
CA HIS A 13 -2.53 -20.61 5.27
C HIS A 13 -3.19 -20.13 3.96
N ALA A 14 -4.49 -19.85 4.02
CA ALA A 14 -5.30 -19.38 2.88
C ALA A 14 -6.68 -18.95 3.38
N HIS A 15 -7.37 -18.08 2.63
CA HIS A 15 -8.79 -17.80 2.83
C HIS A 15 -9.60 -19.09 2.56
N SER A 16 -10.08 -19.76 3.62
CA SER A 16 -10.52 -21.16 3.54
C SER A 16 -11.98 -21.41 3.88
N TRP A 17 -12.71 -20.40 4.39
CA TRP A 17 -14.08 -20.58 4.87
C TRP A 17 -15.02 -21.20 3.85
N GLY A 18 -14.96 -20.77 2.58
CA GLY A 18 -15.81 -21.32 1.51
C GLY A 18 -15.62 -22.81 1.25
N ARG A 19 -14.50 -23.41 1.68
CA ARG A 19 -14.27 -24.86 1.60
C ARG A 19 -15.05 -25.64 2.67
N TYR A 20 -15.18 -25.07 3.86
CA TYR A 20 -15.84 -25.71 5.00
C TYR A 20 -17.33 -25.36 5.07
N VAL A 21 -17.67 -24.15 4.64
CA VAL A 21 -19.03 -23.61 4.59
C VAL A 21 -19.24 -22.94 3.23
N PRO A 22 -19.56 -23.71 2.18
CA PRO A 22 -19.80 -23.16 0.86
C PRO A 22 -21.08 -22.30 0.85
N PRO A 23 -21.15 -21.25 0.00
CA PRO A 23 -22.33 -20.37 -0.08
C PRO A 23 -23.66 -21.09 -0.30
N ALA A 24 -23.65 -22.26 -0.94
CA ALA A 24 -24.84 -23.09 -1.16
C ALA A 24 -25.54 -23.51 0.14
N LEU A 25 -24.83 -23.63 1.28
CA LEU A 25 -25.44 -23.96 2.57
C LEU A 25 -26.39 -22.88 3.08
N PHE A 26 -26.41 -21.69 2.48
CA PHE A 26 -27.32 -20.62 2.90
C PHE A 26 -28.80 -21.00 2.76
N ALA A 27 -29.13 -21.88 1.81
CA ALA A 27 -30.51 -22.33 1.61
C ALA A 27 -31.04 -23.18 2.78
N GLU A 28 -30.17 -23.97 3.41
CA GLU A 28 -30.51 -24.91 4.49
C GLU A 28 -30.17 -24.35 5.88
N HIS A 29 -29.06 -23.60 5.95
CA HIS A 29 -28.46 -23.06 7.16
C HIS A 29 -28.19 -21.56 7.03
N PRO A 30 -29.20 -20.71 6.77
CA PRO A 30 -29.00 -19.27 6.68
C PRO A 30 -28.35 -18.71 7.96
N GLU A 31 -28.63 -19.30 9.12
CA GLU A 31 -28.10 -18.94 10.44
C GLU A 31 -26.57 -18.97 10.55
N PHE A 32 -25.89 -19.71 9.67
CA PHE A 32 -24.43 -19.79 9.59
C PHE A 32 -23.78 -18.54 9.01
N PHE A 33 -24.52 -17.77 8.22
CA PHE A 33 -23.96 -16.70 7.40
C PHE A 33 -24.02 -15.32 8.08
N ALA A 34 -23.21 -14.39 7.61
CA ALA A 34 -23.14 -13.05 8.20
C ALA A 34 -24.44 -12.26 7.99
N VAL A 35 -24.79 -11.46 9.01
CA VAL A 35 -25.75 -10.36 8.87
C VAL A 35 -25.00 -9.13 8.37
N GLY A 36 -25.50 -8.49 7.32
CA GLY A 36 -24.95 -7.28 6.72
C GLY A 36 -25.24 -6.02 7.55
N LYS A 37 -24.68 -4.88 7.14
CA LYS A 37 -24.89 -3.58 7.81
C LYS A 37 -26.33 -3.10 7.75
N ASP A 38 -27.08 -3.55 6.75
CA ASP A 38 -28.50 -3.29 6.59
C ASP A 38 -29.39 -4.22 7.43
N GLY A 39 -28.81 -5.12 8.22
CA GLY A 39 -29.56 -6.07 9.06
C GLY A 39 -29.96 -7.35 8.32
N GLU A 40 -29.71 -7.43 7.01
CA GLU A 40 -30.09 -8.58 6.20
C GLU A 40 -29.01 -9.67 6.16
N ARG A 41 -29.46 -10.93 6.17
CA ARG A 41 -28.57 -12.09 6.14
C ARG A 41 -28.04 -12.34 4.72
N ARG A 42 -26.75 -12.62 4.58
CA ARG A 42 -26.07 -12.70 3.27
C ARG A 42 -25.54 -14.10 2.98
N GLY A 43 -26.06 -14.77 1.95
CA GLY A 43 -25.52 -16.04 1.43
C GLY A 43 -24.20 -15.91 0.68
N GLY A 44 -23.17 -15.38 1.34
CA GLY A 44 -21.83 -15.13 0.78
C GLY A 44 -20.72 -15.87 1.52
N GLY A 45 -19.47 -15.43 1.35
CA GLY A 45 -18.31 -16.04 2.01
C GLY A 45 -18.11 -15.67 3.49
N TRP A 46 -18.93 -14.78 4.04
CA TRP A 46 -18.79 -14.30 5.42
C TRP A 46 -19.79 -14.99 6.34
N LEU A 47 -19.32 -15.36 7.54
CA LEU A 47 -20.04 -16.24 8.47
C LEU A 47 -20.34 -15.56 9.81
N CYS A 48 -21.39 -16.05 10.49
CA CYS A 48 -21.78 -15.62 11.83
C CYS A 48 -20.97 -16.37 12.90
N THR A 49 -19.78 -15.88 13.22
CA THR A 49 -18.82 -16.58 14.09
C THR A 49 -19.30 -16.80 15.53
N SER A 50 -20.37 -16.15 15.99
CA SER A 50 -20.97 -16.39 17.31
C SER A 50 -21.96 -17.57 17.34
N ASN A 51 -22.35 -18.13 16.18
CA ASN A 51 -23.30 -19.24 16.12
C ASN A 51 -22.62 -20.57 16.58
N PRO A 52 -23.16 -21.27 17.60
CA PRO A 52 -22.56 -22.51 18.11
C PRO A 52 -22.64 -23.69 17.12
N ASP A 53 -23.74 -23.82 16.37
CA ASP A 53 -23.92 -24.89 15.38
C ASP A 53 -22.96 -24.70 14.20
N LEU A 54 -22.74 -23.45 13.78
CA LEU A 54 -21.69 -23.14 12.81
C LEU A 54 -20.32 -23.57 13.31
N ARG A 55 -19.96 -23.24 14.56
CA ARG A 55 -18.64 -23.59 15.13
C ARG A 55 -18.42 -25.10 15.12
N LYS A 56 -19.43 -25.86 15.52
CA LYS A 56 -19.39 -27.33 15.50
C LYS A 56 -19.25 -27.86 14.07
N HIS A 57 -20.11 -27.42 13.15
CA HIS A 57 -20.05 -27.81 11.74
C HIS A 57 -18.68 -27.51 11.14
N PHE A 58 -18.16 -26.31 11.36
CA PHE A 58 -16.85 -25.90 10.86
C PHE A 58 -15.74 -26.82 11.38
N ALA A 59 -15.71 -27.11 12.68
CA ALA A 59 -14.75 -28.01 13.29
C ALA A 59 -14.85 -29.44 12.72
N ASP A 60 -16.06 -29.97 12.52
CA ASP A 60 -16.27 -31.29 11.92
C ASP A 60 -15.73 -31.35 10.48
N ARG A 61 -15.94 -30.29 9.70
CA ARG A 61 -15.40 -30.19 8.33
C ARG A 61 -13.88 -30.06 8.28
N VAL A 62 -13.27 -29.37 9.25
CA VAL A 62 -11.81 -29.30 9.40
C VAL A 62 -11.26 -30.67 9.77
N SER A 63 -11.84 -31.35 10.77
CA SER A 63 -11.45 -32.71 11.17
C SER A 63 -11.57 -33.70 10.01
N ALA A 64 -12.65 -33.63 9.24
CA ALA A 64 -12.82 -34.46 8.04
C ALA A 64 -11.72 -34.19 6.98
N ALA A 65 -11.32 -32.93 6.80
CA ALA A 65 -10.23 -32.59 5.90
C ALA A 65 -8.89 -33.16 6.39
N ILE A 66 -8.65 -33.16 7.71
CA ILE A 66 -7.45 -33.76 8.31
C ILE A 66 -7.46 -35.28 8.13
N ALA A 67 -8.59 -35.94 8.39
CA ALA A 67 -8.77 -37.37 8.15
C ALA A 67 -8.56 -37.76 6.67
N ALA A 68 -8.89 -36.86 5.74
CA ALA A 68 -8.65 -37.00 4.32
C ALA A 68 -7.20 -36.67 3.87
N GLY A 69 -6.28 -36.42 4.81
CA GLY A 69 -4.85 -36.27 4.54
C GLY A 69 -4.30 -34.84 4.63
N GLN A 70 -5.11 -33.84 4.98
CA GLN A 70 -4.57 -32.50 5.26
C GLN A 70 -3.83 -32.49 6.61
N ARG A 71 -2.59 -32.00 6.64
CA ARG A 71 -1.81 -31.99 7.89
C ARG A 71 -2.11 -30.81 8.81
N ASN A 72 -2.05 -29.59 8.30
CA ASN A 72 -2.12 -28.34 9.07
C ASN A 72 -3.02 -27.30 8.36
N PRO A 73 -4.35 -27.48 8.33
CA PRO A 73 -5.25 -26.64 7.54
C PRO A 73 -5.42 -25.21 8.10
N SER A 74 -5.79 -24.29 7.21
CA SER A 74 -6.11 -22.89 7.53
C SER A 74 -7.56 -22.73 7.99
N LEU A 75 -7.80 -21.88 8.98
CA LEU A 75 -9.10 -21.42 9.45
C LEU A 75 -9.42 -19.98 8.99
N SER A 76 -8.55 -19.35 8.21
CA SER A 76 -8.68 -17.93 7.86
C SER A 76 -9.98 -17.61 7.09
N PRO A 77 -10.59 -16.45 7.38
CA PRO A 77 -11.83 -16.01 6.73
C PRO A 77 -11.64 -15.73 5.25
N THR A 78 -12.74 -15.52 4.52
CA THR A 78 -12.73 -14.89 3.19
C THR A 78 -12.08 -13.50 3.25
N ASP A 79 -11.47 -13.07 2.14
CA ASP A 79 -10.88 -11.74 2.03
C ASP A 79 -11.95 -10.63 1.96
N GLY A 80 -11.61 -9.44 2.46
CA GLY A 80 -12.48 -8.25 2.52
C GLY A 80 -12.98 -7.90 3.92
N THR A 81 -14.12 -7.19 4.00
CA THR A 81 -14.64 -6.58 5.25
C THR A 81 -16.12 -6.91 5.50
N GLY A 82 -16.57 -8.11 5.15
CA GLY A 82 -17.98 -8.53 5.25
C GLY A 82 -18.38 -9.04 6.64
N TYR A 83 -17.74 -8.54 7.70
CA TYR A 83 -17.92 -9.02 9.08
C TYR A 83 -19.40 -9.05 9.50
N CYS A 84 -19.82 -10.11 10.18
CA CYS A 84 -21.19 -10.23 10.70
C CYS A 84 -21.55 -9.07 11.63
N GLN A 85 -22.72 -8.48 11.43
CA GLN A 85 -23.24 -7.34 12.19
C GLN A 85 -24.30 -7.74 13.22
N CYS A 86 -24.56 -9.04 13.43
CA CYS A 86 -25.56 -9.48 14.39
C CYS A 86 -25.17 -9.07 15.83
N PRO A 87 -26.16 -8.85 16.73
CA PRO A 87 -25.88 -8.41 18.09
C PRO A 87 -24.90 -9.31 18.85
N ALA A 88 -25.02 -10.64 18.70
CA ALA A 88 -24.16 -11.60 19.37
C ALA A 88 -22.69 -11.52 18.93
N CYS A 89 -22.41 -11.32 17.63
CA CYS A 89 -21.05 -11.12 17.14
C CYS A 89 -20.47 -9.78 17.62
N LYS A 90 -21.25 -8.69 17.53
CA LYS A 90 -20.79 -7.36 17.93
C LYS A 90 -20.53 -7.24 19.43
N ALA A 91 -21.32 -7.94 20.26
CA ALA A 91 -21.14 -7.94 21.71
C ALA A 91 -19.81 -8.61 22.16
N GLN A 92 -19.12 -9.32 21.28
CA GLN A 92 -17.83 -9.93 21.58
C GLN A 92 -16.66 -8.95 21.38
N ASP A 93 -16.82 -7.88 20.61
CA ASP A 93 -15.73 -6.94 20.34
C ASP A 93 -15.43 -6.05 21.54
N ASP A 94 -14.16 -5.64 21.66
CA ASP A 94 -13.73 -4.69 22.69
C ASP A 94 -13.69 -3.28 22.07
N PRO A 95 -14.55 -2.34 22.51
CA PRO A 95 -14.58 -0.98 21.95
C PRO A 95 -13.28 -0.20 22.18
N ASN A 96 -12.40 -0.64 23.09
CA ASN A 96 -11.12 0.02 23.36
C ASN A 96 -9.97 -0.48 22.47
N VAL A 97 -10.16 -1.60 21.76
CA VAL A 97 -9.16 -2.13 20.83
C VAL A 97 -9.50 -1.64 19.44
N VAL A 98 -8.75 -0.65 18.97
CA VAL A 98 -8.96 0.00 17.66
C VAL A 98 -7.94 -0.53 16.66
N GLU A 99 -8.38 -0.81 15.43
CA GLU A 99 -7.50 -1.06 14.29
C GLU A 99 -6.92 0.28 13.79
N PRO A 100 -5.61 0.55 13.95
CA PRO A 100 -5.07 1.88 13.65
C PRO A 100 -5.14 2.24 12.17
N SER A 101 -5.14 1.25 11.28
CA SER A 101 -5.28 1.48 9.84
C SER A 101 -6.68 1.94 9.41
N THR A 102 -7.72 1.75 10.22
CA THR A 102 -9.09 2.15 9.87
C THR A 102 -9.75 3.05 10.90
N GLY A 103 -9.20 3.14 12.11
CA GLY A 103 -9.83 3.81 13.24
C GLY A 103 -11.10 3.08 13.74
N LEU A 104 -11.39 1.89 13.22
CA LEU A 104 -12.57 1.12 13.60
C LEU A 104 -12.24 0.20 14.78
N VAL A 105 -13.28 -0.16 15.54
CA VAL A 105 -13.17 -1.22 16.55
C VAL A 105 -12.68 -2.51 15.87
N SER A 106 -11.62 -3.09 16.44
CA SER A 106 -11.04 -4.33 15.93
C SER A 106 -11.98 -5.50 16.19
N VAL A 107 -12.08 -6.39 15.20
CA VAL A 107 -12.91 -7.60 15.26
C VAL A 107 -12.11 -8.83 15.75
N SER A 108 -10.92 -8.62 16.29
CA SER A 108 -10.01 -9.70 16.70
C SER A 108 -10.58 -10.59 17.79
N ARG A 109 -11.30 -10.04 18.79
CA ARG A 109 -11.80 -10.84 19.92
C ARG A 109 -12.77 -11.92 19.47
N ARG A 110 -13.79 -11.57 18.68
CA ARG A 110 -14.76 -12.54 18.16
C ARG A 110 -14.13 -13.61 17.26
N TYR A 111 -13.07 -13.27 16.52
CA TYR A 111 -12.37 -14.21 15.66
C TYR A 111 -11.42 -15.11 16.43
N ALA A 112 -10.66 -14.57 17.38
CA ALA A 112 -9.88 -15.36 18.32
C ALA A 112 -10.76 -16.37 19.08
N ASP A 113 -11.94 -15.95 19.55
CA ASP A 113 -12.89 -16.85 20.22
C ASP A 113 -13.48 -17.91 19.30
N PHE A 114 -13.69 -17.61 18.01
CA PHE A 114 -14.12 -18.59 17.02
C PHE A 114 -13.04 -19.61 16.72
N PHE A 115 -11.82 -19.16 16.44
CA PHE A 115 -10.68 -20.04 16.15
C PHE A 115 -10.34 -20.92 17.35
N ASP A 116 -10.36 -20.38 18.58
CA ASP A 116 -10.13 -21.14 19.81
C ASP A 116 -11.16 -22.28 19.97
N ALA A 117 -12.45 -21.99 19.76
CA ALA A 117 -13.51 -22.99 19.89
C ALA A 117 -13.35 -24.13 18.86
N VAL A 118 -13.10 -23.78 17.59
CA VAL A 118 -12.85 -24.75 16.52
C VAL A 118 -11.60 -25.58 16.83
N ALA A 119 -10.51 -24.92 17.21
CA ALA A 119 -9.24 -25.59 17.44
C ALA A 119 -9.23 -26.52 18.64
N ARG A 120 -9.97 -26.22 19.72
CA ARG A 120 -10.13 -27.13 20.85
C ARG A 120 -10.86 -28.42 20.47
N GLN A 121 -11.92 -28.31 19.67
CA GLN A 121 -12.65 -29.49 19.18
C GLN A 121 -11.78 -30.31 18.23
N VAL A 122 -11.14 -29.67 17.25
CA VAL A 122 -10.25 -30.36 16.29
C VAL A 122 -9.04 -30.97 17.01
N GLY A 123 -8.42 -30.24 17.94
CA GLY A 123 -7.24 -30.68 18.67
C GLY A 123 -7.48 -31.90 19.56
N ALA A 124 -8.71 -32.10 20.04
CA ALA A 124 -9.08 -33.32 20.76
C ALA A 124 -9.02 -34.58 19.86
N ALA A 125 -9.40 -34.47 18.59
CA ALA A 125 -9.36 -35.57 17.61
C ALA A 125 -8.02 -35.66 16.85
N HIS A 126 -7.35 -34.52 16.66
CA HIS A 126 -6.17 -34.37 15.81
C HIS A 126 -5.06 -33.56 16.52
N PRO A 127 -4.51 -34.04 17.64
CA PRO A 127 -3.60 -33.27 18.50
C PRO A 127 -2.27 -32.87 17.83
N ARG A 128 -1.90 -33.50 16.71
CA ARG A 128 -0.68 -33.20 15.94
C ARG A 128 -0.88 -32.13 14.86
N SER A 129 -2.12 -31.71 14.59
CA SER A 129 -2.43 -30.74 13.55
C SER A 129 -2.34 -29.32 14.11
N ILE A 130 -1.52 -28.47 13.50
CA ILE A 130 -1.43 -27.04 13.81
C ILE A 130 -2.31 -26.28 12.84
N LEU A 131 -3.35 -25.64 13.35
CA LEU A 131 -4.32 -24.88 12.56
C LEU A 131 -3.88 -23.42 12.49
N SER A 132 -3.88 -22.82 11.30
CA SER A 132 -3.52 -21.41 11.15
C SER A 132 -4.75 -20.50 11.04
N PHE A 133 -4.60 -19.25 11.43
CA PHE A 133 -5.53 -18.19 11.06
C PHE A 133 -4.74 -16.91 10.79
N TYR A 134 -5.22 -16.06 9.89
CA TYR A 134 -4.59 -14.80 9.63
C TYR A 134 -4.85 -13.79 10.76
N CYS A 135 -3.84 -13.00 11.09
CA CYS A 135 -4.01 -11.70 11.72
C CYS A 135 -3.95 -10.66 10.60
N TYR A 136 -5.11 -10.21 10.12
CA TYR A 136 -5.25 -9.49 8.84
C TYR A 136 -6.40 -8.48 8.88
N ALA A 137 -6.34 -7.43 8.05
CA ALA A 137 -7.33 -6.37 7.96
C ALA A 137 -7.76 -5.77 9.32
N ASP A 138 -9.03 -5.90 9.72
CA ASP A 138 -9.55 -5.31 10.97
C ASP A 138 -9.47 -6.26 12.17
N TYR A 139 -8.79 -7.40 12.01
CA TYR A 139 -8.42 -8.35 13.05
C TYR A 139 -6.90 -8.57 13.13
N THR A 140 -6.11 -7.51 12.84
CA THR A 140 -4.66 -7.56 13.01
C THR A 140 -4.21 -7.36 14.45
N GLN A 141 -4.89 -6.51 15.23
CA GLN A 141 -4.51 -6.25 16.62
C GLN A 141 -4.82 -7.48 17.51
N PRO A 142 -3.93 -7.88 18.43
CA PRO A 142 -4.25 -8.94 19.38
C PRO A 142 -5.41 -8.48 20.29
N PRO A 143 -6.36 -9.37 20.66
CA PRO A 143 -7.37 -9.04 21.66
C PRO A 143 -6.71 -8.80 23.02
N ALA A 144 -7.43 -8.14 23.94
CA ALA A 144 -6.95 -7.90 25.29
C ALA A 144 -6.46 -9.21 25.96
N PRO A 145 -5.33 -9.17 26.70
CA PRO A 145 -4.82 -10.34 27.42
C PRO A 145 -5.86 -10.93 28.38
N GLY A 146 -5.94 -12.25 28.49
CA GLY A 146 -6.86 -12.89 29.46
C GLY A 146 -6.91 -14.41 29.41
N ARG A 147 -6.69 -15.03 28.24
CA ARG A 147 -6.41 -16.47 28.14
C ARG A 147 -5.52 -16.78 26.94
N ARG A 148 -4.73 -17.85 27.07
CA ARG A 148 -4.05 -18.47 25.92
C ARG A 148 -5.08 -19.15 25.02
N LEU A 149 -4.87 -19.02 23.71
CA LEU A 149 -5.62 -19.76 22.71
C LEU A 149 -5.27 -21.25 22.78
N ALA A 150 -6.06 -22.09 22.09
CA ALA A 150 -5.78 -23.51 21.94
C ALA A 150 -4.32 -23.74 21.49
N PRO A 151 -3.60 -24.71 22.08
CA PRO A 151 -2.16 -24.89 21.86
C PRO A 151 -1.82 -25.25 20.41
N ASN A 152 -2.79 -25.80 19.67
CA ASN A 152 -2.64 -26.17 18.26
C ASN A 152 -3.01 -25.03 17.29
N LEU A 153 -3.00 -23.78 17.73
CA LEU A 153 -3.23 -22.61 16.88
C LEU A 153 -1.94 -21.87 16.53
N CYS A 154 -1.86 -21.47 15.26
CA CYS A 154 -0.84 -20.60 14.70
C CYS A 154 -1.45 -19.26 14.28
N ALA A 155 -1.08 -18.19 14.99
CA ALA A 155 -1.42 -16.83 14.61
C ALA A 155 -0.52 -16.40 13.44
N PHE A 156 -1.06 -16.40 12.23
CA PHE A 156 -0.31 -16.11 11.01
C PHE A 156 -0.41 -14.61 10.69
N ILE A 157 0.60 -13.86 11.13
CA ILE A 157 0.63 -12.41 11.04
C ILE A 157 0.83 -11.99 9.58
N ALA A 158 -0.14 -11.24 9.02
CA ALA A 158 -0.13 -10.76 7.65
C ALA A 158 -0.30 -9.23 7.61
N PRO A 159 0.77 -8.46 7.85
CA PRO A 159 0.71 -7.03 8.15
C PRO A 159 0.61 -6.17 6.87
N ILE A 160 -0.41 -6.42 6.05
CA ILE A 160 -0.61 -5.74 4.75
C ILE A 160 -0.86 -4.23 4.89
N ARG A 161 -1.26 -3.74 6.07
CA ARG A 161 -1.55 -2.32 6.33
C ARG A 161 -0.43 -1.62 7.12
N TYR A 162 0.77 -2.19 7.14
CA TYR A 162 1.95 -1.64 7.80
C TYR A 162 2.98 -1.19 6.77
N CYS A 163 3.91 -0.32 7.18
CA CYS A 163 5.05 0.03 6.34
C CYS A 163 5.76 -1.25 5.89
N ARG A 164 6.26 -1.30 4.65
CA ARG A 164 6.97 -2.47 4.11
C ARG A 164 8.44 -2.19 3.81
N LEU A 165 8.89 -0.96 4.03
CA LEU A 165 10.24 -0.51 3.64
C LEU A 165 11.23 -0.62 4.80
N HIS A 166 10.80 -0.24 6.00
CA HIS A 166 11.64 -0.21 7.20
C HIS A 166 11.61 -1.53 7.97
N ALA A 167 12.61 -1.75 8.82
CA ALA A 167 12.69 -2.90 9.73
C ALA A 167 11.58 -2.83 10.79
N ILE A 168 11.19 -3.99 11.32
CA ILE A 168 10.28 -4.10 12.47
C ILE A 168 10.90 -3.35 13.66
N GLY A 169 10.10 -2.53 14.34
CA GLY A 169 10.57 -1.73 15.47
C GLY A 169 11.41 -0.50 15.13
N ASP A 170 11.53 -0.08 13.86
CA ASP A 170 12.22 1.18 13.53
C ASP A 170 11.53 2.36 14.25
N PRO A 171 12.25 3.10 15.13
CA PRO A 171 11.65 4.14 15.96
C PRO A 171 11.19 5.36 15.15
N ARG A 172 11.64 5.50 13.90
CA ARG A 172 11.19 6.57 13.00
C ARG A 172 9.92 6.18 12.26
N CYS A 173 9.50 4.92 12.32
CA CYS A 173 8.32 4.42 11.63
C CYS A 173 7.24 4.01 12.65
N PRO A 174 6.22 4.85 12.89
CA PRO A 174 5.16 4.56 13.86
C PRO A 174 4.47 3.21 13.62
N SER A 175 4.20 2.86 12.36
CA SER A 175 3.59 1.56 12.04
C SER A 175 4.49 0.38 12.42
N ARG A 176 5.81 0.46 12.23
CA ARG A 176 6.73 -0.62 12.62
C ARG A 176 6.93 -0.72 14.13
N THR A 177 6.82 0.39 14.84
CA THR A 177 6.79 0.40 16.31
C THR A 177 5.50 -0.25 16.83
N GLN A 178 4.35 0.06 16.22
CA GLN A 178 3.07 -0.57 16.54
C GLN A 178 3.10 -2.09 16.23
N GLU A 179 3.73 -2.48 15.13
CA GLU A 179 3.85 -3.88 14.71
C GLU A 179 4.59 -4.75 15.75
N VAL A 180 5.56 -4.19 16.48
CA VAL A 180 6.21 -4.86 17.62
C VAL A 180 5.17 -5.29 18.65
N ALA A 181 4.29 -4.37 19.08
CA ALA A 181 3.24 -4.66 20.05
C ALA A 181 2.25 -5.70 19.52
N MET A 182 1.91 -5.65 18.23
CA MET A 182 1.06 -6.65 17.59
C MET A 182 1.71 -8.04 17.61
N ILE A 183 2.97 -8.16 17.20
CA ILE A 183 3.71 -9.43 17.18
C ILE A 183 3.83 -10.02 18.58
N GLU A 184 4.23 -9.21 19.56
CA GLU A 184 4.41 -9.64 20.94
C GLU A 184 3.08 -10.04 21.59
N GLY A 185 2.00 -9.31 21.32
CA GLY A 185 0.67 -9.67 21.83
C GLY A 185 0.15 -10.99 21.25
N TRP A 186 0.33 -11.25 19.94
CA TRP A 186 -0.04 -12.54 19.37
C TRP A 186 0.84 -13.69 19.87
N ALA A 187 2.15 -13.47 20.04
CA ALA A 187 3.06 -14.45 20.65
C ALA A 187 2.70 -14.76 22.13
N ALA A 188 2.11 -13.79 22.84
CA ALA A 188 1.59 -13.99 24.19
C ALA A 188 0.24 -14.76 24.24
N LEU A 189 -0.47 -14.89 23.12
CA LEU A 189 -1.78 -15.54 23.07
C LEU A 189 -1.75 -16.92 22.39
N ALA A 190 -1.04 -17.06 21.28
CA ALA A 190 -0.97 -18.29 20.49
C ALA A 190 0.26 -19.15 20.86
N GLY A 191 0.16 -20.46 20.66
CA GLY A 191 1.30 -21.38 20.85
C GLY A 191 2.33 -21.31 19.72
N HIS A 192 1.90 -20.85 18.55
CA HIS A 192 2.73 -20.68 17.36
C HIS A 192 2.45 -19.34 16.70
N ILE A 193 3.47 -18.71 16.14
CA ILE A 193 3.30 -17.59 15.22
C ILE A 193 3.81 -17.94 13.83
N GLY A 194 3.04 -17.56 12.82
CA GLY A 194 3.44 -17.53 11.42
C GLY A 194 3.62 -16.08 10.98
N TYR A 195 4.42 -15.84 9.95
CA TYR A 195 4.60 -14.49 9.41
C TYR A 195 4.53 -14.50 7.89
N TYR A 196 3.79 -13.54 7.34
CA TYR A 196 3.63 -13.32 5.91
C TYR A 196 4.39 -12.04 5.54
N ASN A 197 5.60 -12.19 4.99
CA ASN A 197 6.46 -11.08 4.60
C ASN A 197 6.22 -10.66 3.15
N TYR A 198 5.89 -9.38 2.95
CA TYR A 198 5.82 -8.76 1.63
C TYR A 198 7.21 -8.22 1.24
N MET A 199 7.89 -8.90 0.31
CA MET A 199 9.23 -8.50 -0.15
C MET A 199 9.22 -7.35 -1.15
N TYR A 200 8.05 -6.97 -1.65
CA TYR A 200 7.80 -5.84 -2.54
C TYR A 200 6.95 -4.77 -1.82
N ASN A 201 6.80 -3.59 -2.41
CA ASN A 201 5.86 -2.58 -1.93
C ASN A 201 4.57 -2.69 -2.77
N LEU A 202 3.40 -2.83 -2.15
CA LEU A 202 2.20 -3.38 -2.83
C LEU A 202 1.73 -2.54 -4.02
N ALA A 203 1.79 -1.22 -3.93
CA ALA A 203 1.46 -0.31 -5.02
C ALA A 203 2.72 0.25 -5.71
N ASP A 204 3.83 -0.50 -5.70
CA ASP A 204 5.07 -0.17 -6.39
C ASP A 204 5.84 -1.44 -6.79
N ALA A 205 5.78 -1.76 -8.09
CA ALA A 205 6.53 -2.85 -8.68
C ALA A 205 7.60 -2.35 -9.66
N THR A 206 8.00 -1.07 -9.57
CA THR A 206 8.79 -0.41 -10.62
C THR A 206 10.06 0.25 -10.11
N LEU A 207 10.05 0.80 -8.89
CA LEU A 207 11.21 1.45 -8.31
C LEU A 207 12.12 0.43 -7.60
N PRO A 208 13.45 0.48 -7.81
CA PRO A 208 14.35 -0.43 -7.11
C PRO A 208 14.35 -0.18 -5.60
N PHE A 209 14.57 -1.23 -4.82
CA PHE A 209 14.99 -1.10 -3.43
C PHE A 209 15.63 -2.40 -2.94
N PHE A 210 16.46 -2.27 -1.91
CA PHE A 210 17.11 -3.42 -1.28
C PHE A 210 16.75 -3.46 0.20
N LYS A 211 16.49 -4.66 0.72
CA LYS A 211 16.04 -4.92 2.10
C LYS A 211 17.11 -5.70 2.88
N PHE A 212 18.38 -5.34 2.75
CA PHE A 212 19.43 -6.01 3.50
C PHE A 212 19.28 -5.79 4.99
N SER A 213 19.21 -4.52 5.42
CA SER A 213 19.15 -4.16 6.83
C SER A 213 17.88 -4.68 7.49
N ALA A 214 16.73 -4.57 6.81
CA ALA A 214 15.47 -5.09 7.30
C ALA A 214 15.48 -6.62 7.42
N LEU A 215 15.89 -7.36 6.39
CA LEU A 215 15.93 -8.83 6.47
C LEU A 215 16.90 -9.35 7.52
N LYS A 216 18.09 -8.72 7.63
CA LYS A 216 19.09 -9.05 8.65
C LYS A 216 18.55 -8.89 10.07
N HIS A 217 17.62 -7.95 10.28
CA HIS A 217 16.99 -7.70 11.57
C HIS A 217 15.74 -8.56 11.81
N ASP A 218 14.77 -8.47 10.90
CA ASP A 218 13.40 -8.95 11.08
C ASP A 218 13.32 -10.46 11.26
N ILE A 219 14.11 -11.23 10.50
CA ILE A 219 14.03 -12.70 10.54
C ILE A 219 14.53 -13.26 11.88
N PRO A 220 15.73 -12.89 12.39
CA PRO A 220 16.14 -13.25 13.76
C PRO A 220 15.18 -12.71 14.83
N TYR A 221 14.69 -11.49 14.68
CA TYR A 221 13.74 -10.86 15.60
C TYR A 221 12.46 -11.69 15.77
N LEU A 222 11.89 -12.16 14.65
CA LEU A 222 10.70 -13.01 14.64
C LEU A 222 11.02 -14.40 15.19
N LYS A 223 12.18 -14.98 14.86
CA LYS A 223 12.60 -16.29 15.38
C LYS A 223 12.69 -16.29 16.91
N ALA A 224 13.26 -15.24 17.50
CA ALA A 224 13.33 -15.08 18.95
C ALA A 224 11.96 -15.04 19.64
N ARG A 225 10.87 -14.81 18.89
CA ARG A 225 9.49 -14.70 19.39
C ARG A 225 8.61 -15.90 19.00
N GLY A 226 9.20 -17.01 18.57
CA GLY A 226 8.48 -18.27 18.33
C GLY A 226 8.00 -18.48 16.89
N LEU A 227 8.61 -17.80 15.91
CA LEU A 227 8.30 -18.01 14.50
C LEU A 227 8.43 -19.49 14.10
N THR A 228 7.29 -20.07 13.69
CA THR A 228 7.14 -21.48 13.32
C THR A 228 7.00 -21.66 11.80
N ALA A 229 6.45 -20.66 11.11
CA ALA A 229 6.29 -20.65 9.66
C ALA A 229 6.49 -19.25 9.07
N LEU A 230 7.17 -19.16 7.93
CA LEU A 230 7.37 -17.92 7.19
C LEU A 230 6.93 -18.12 5.74
N THR A 231 6.16 -17.16 5.25
CA THR A 231 5.93 -16.98 3.83
C THR A 231 6.60 -15.69 3.40
N MET A 232 7.40 -15.75 2.34
CA MET A 232 7.94 -14.58 1.67
C MET A 232 7.24 -14.47 0.33
N GLU A 233 6.37 -13.47 0.21
CA GLU A 233 5.75 -13.14 -1.04
C GLU A 233 6.68 -12.24 -1.84
N VAL A 234 7.02 -12.67 -3.05
CA VAL A 234 7.98 -12.01 -3.94
C VAL A 234 7.34 -11.82 -5.30
N LEU A 235 7.72 -10.74 -5.97
CA LEU A 235 7.50 -10.56 -7.40
C LEU A 235 8.77 -10.96 -8.15
N THR A 236 8.64 -11.62 -9.29
CA THR A 236 9.76 -12.01 -10.16
C THR A 236 10.36 -10.82 -10.93
N ASN A 237 10.54 -9.68 -10.25
CA ASN A 237 11.11 -8.45 -10.78
C ASN A 237 12.60 -8.39 -10.46
N TRP A 238 13.38 -9.24 -11.12
CA TRP A 238 14.80 -9.42 -10.85
C TRP A 238 15.62 -8.14 -11.01
N HIS A 239 15.21 -7.25 -11.92
CA HIS A 239 15.82 -5.93 -12.16
C HIS A 239 15.74 -4.96 -10.98
N ILE A 240 14.80 -5.15 -10.05
CA ILE A 240 14.61 -4.25 -8.88
C ILE A 240 14.74 -4.95 -7.52
N TYR A 241 14.54 -6.28 -7.46
CA TYR A 241 14.42 -7.04 -6.21
C TYR A 241 15.44 -8.18 -6.04
N GLY A 242 16.21 -8.50 -7.09
CA GLY A 242 17.01 -9.73 -7.17
C GLY A 242 17.80 -10.09 -5.91
N PRO A 243 18.66 -9.20 -5.37
CA PRO A 243 19.51 -9.56 -4.24
C PRO A 243 18.75 -9.84 -2.94
N HIS A 244 17.66 -9.11 -2.64
CA HIS A 244 16.93 -9.38 -1.40
C HIS A 244 16.09 -10.66 -1.49
N ILE A 245 15.70 -11.08 -2.70
CA ILE A 245 15.01 -12.37 -2.89
C ILE A 245 15.97 -13.50 -2.51
N TYR A 246 17.22 -13.43 -2.98
CA TYR A 246 18.26 -14.37 -2.60
C TYR A 246 18.50 -14.38 -1.09
N LEU A 247 18.74 -13.20 -0.48
CA LEU A 247 18.98 -13.08 0.96
C LEU A 247 17.82 -13.65 1.78
N GLY A 248 16.59 -13.27 1.42
CA GLY A 248 15.38 -13.74 2.09
C GLY A 248 15.30 -15.26 2.08
N VAL A 249 15.59 -15.91 0.95
CA VAL A 249 15.56 -17.39 0.86
C VAL A 249 16.61 -18.03 1.76
N ARG A 250 17.82 -17.45 1.82
CA ARG A 250 18.90 -17.95 2.68
C ARG A 250 18.55 -17.82 4.16
N LEU A 251 18.01 -16.67 4.57
CA LEU A 251 17.63 -16.43 5.97
C LEU A 251 16.33 -17.16 6.37
N ALA A 252 15.43 -17.41 5.43
CA ALA A 252 14.29 -18.29 5.65
C ALA A 252 14.72 -19.77 5.80
N TYR A 253 15.86 -20.16 5.25
CA TYR A 253 16.43 -21.48 5.46
C TYR A 253 17.12 -21.58 6.83
N ASP A 254 18.05 -20.65 7.08
CA ASP A 254 18.81 -20.51 8.32
C ASP A 254 18.74 -19.06 8.83
N PRO A 255 17.90 -18.78 9.84
CA PRO A 255 17.72 -17.44 10.42
C PRO A 255 18.94 -16.93 11.18
N ALA A 256 19.83 -17.83 11.60
CA ALA A 256 21.05 -17.48 12.33
C ALA A 256 22.22 -17.23 11.37
N ALA A 257 22.05 -17.46 10.07
CA ALA A 257 23.09 -17.24 9.08
C ALA A 257 23.56 -15.76 9.08
N ASP A 258 24.86 -15.58 8.93
CA ASP A 258 25.44 -14.25 8.77
C ASP A 258 25.02 -13.66 7.41
N ALA A 259 24.04 -12.76 7.44
CA ALA A 259 23.54 -12.06 6.26
C ALA A 259 24.65 -11.34 5.47
N GLY A 260 25.67 -10.80 6.16
CA GLY A 260 26.80 -10.14 5.53
C GLY A 260 27.65 -11.13 4.73
N ALA A 261 28.00 -12.26 5.33
CA ALA A 261 28.76 -13.33 4.65
C ALA A 261 27.97 -13.93 3.47
N VAL A 262 26.66 -14.16 3.66
CA VAL A 262 25.76 -14.63 2.59
C VAL A 262 25.77 -13.67 1.40
N MET A 263 25.68 -12.36 1.66
CA MET A 263 25.68 -11.39 0.57
C MET A 263 27.05 -11.18 -0.03
N GLU A 264 28.14 -11.27 0.73
CA GLU A 264 29.50 -11.23 0.17
C GLU A 264 29.72 -12.36 -0.84
N ASP A 265 29.32 -13.59 -0.50
CA ASP A 265 29.35 -14.73 -1.43
C ASP A 265 28.52 -14.46 -2.70
N TYR A 266 27.32 -13.91 -2.53
CA TYR A 266 26.46 -13.53 -3.65
C TYR A 266 27.11 -12.48 -4.55
N TRP A 267 27.69 -11.40 -4.00
CA TRP A 267 28.33 -10.35 -4.81
C TRP A 267 29.45 -10.93 -5.66
N GLN A 268 30.35 -11.72 -5.05
CA GLN A 268 31.50 -12.30 -5.74
C GLN A 268 31.07 -13.28 -6.83
N LYS A 269 30.17 -14.22 -6.53
CA LYS A 269 29.76 -15.26 -7.49
C LYS A 269 28.82 -14.74 -8.58
N PHE A 270 27.95 -13.79 -8.24
CA PHE A 270 26.96 -13.28 -9.18
C PHE A 270 27.51 -12.15 -10.07
N TYR A 271 28.43 -11.31 -9.57
CA TYR A 271 28.94 -10.17 -10.33
C TYR A 271 30.43 -10.25 -10.68
N GLY A 272 31.19 -11.19 -10.11
CA GLY A 272 32.61 -11.37 -10.43
C GLY A 272 33.41 -10.05 -10.24
N PRO A 273 34.19 -9.60 -11.23
CA PRO A 273 34.94 -8.34 -11.14
C PRO A 273 34.08 -7.10 -10.83
N ALA A 274 32.78 -7.11 -11.15
CA ALA A 274 31.87 -6.01 -10.85
C ALA A 274 31.36 -5.99 -9.39
N ALA A 275 31.69 -7.00 -8.58
CA ALA A 275 31.16 -7.20 -7.23
C ALA A 275 31.29 -5.98 -6.31
N PRO A 276 32.45 -5.30 -6.18
CA PRO A 276 32.57 -4.11 -5.34
C PRO A 276 31.61 -2.97 -5.74
N HIS A 277 31.41 -2.76 -7.03
CA HIS A 277 30.55 -1.70 -7.55
C HIS A 277 29.06 -2.04 -7.43
N MET A 278 28.70 -3.31 -7.66
CA MET A 278 27.32 -3.77 -7.48
C MET A 278 26.92 -3.82 -6.01
N LYS A 279 27.84 -4.22 -5.11
CA LYS A 279 27.64 -4.09 -3.66
C LYS A 279 27.38 -2.64 -3.26
N ALA A 280 28.20 -1.70 -3.74
CA ALA A 280 28.00 -0.27 -3.46
C ALA A 280 26.67 0.28 -4.00
N TYR A 281 26.23 -0.19 -5.18
CA TYR A 281 24.93 0.18 -5.74
C TYR A 281 23.79 -0.31 -4.84
N TRP A 282 23.69 -1.62 -4.59
CA TRP A 282 22.59 -2.20 -3.83
C TRP A 282 22.57 -1.76 -2.37
N MET A 283 23.72 -1.73 -1.70
CA MET A 283 23.79 -1.23 -0.31
C MET A 283 23.46 0.26 -0.21
N GLY A 284 23.78 1.05 -1.24
CA GLY A 284 23.34 2.44 -1.30
C GLY A 284 21.82 2.59 -1.38
N LEU A 285 21.13 1.69 -2.10
CA LEU A 285 19.66 1.65 -2.10
C LEU A 285 19.11 1.27 -0.72
N ASP A 286 19.69 0.27 -0.05
CA ASP A 286 19.29 -0.14 1.30
C ASP A 286 19.47 1.00 2.31
N GLU A 287 20.60 1.69 2.27
CA GLU A 287 20.89 2.84 3.14
C GLU A 287 19.92 4.01 2.87
N ALA A 288 19.66 4.33 1.61
CA ALA A 288 18.77 5.43 1.25
C ALA A 288 17.32 5.15 1.65
N VAL A 289 16.84 3.91 1.42
CA VAL A 289 15.50 3.48 1.86
C VAL A 289 15.43 3.42 3.38
N GLY A 290 16.46 2.91 4.06
CA GLY A 290 16.52 2.88 5.52
C GLY A 290 16.56 4.27 6.17
N ARG A 291 16.91 5.33 5.43
CA ARG A 291 16.85 6.73 5.90
C ARG A 291 15.57 7.45 5.53
N LEU A 292 14.70 6.85 4.73
CA LEU A 292 13.51 7.48 4.19
C LEU A 292 12.51 7.84 5.31
N PRO A 293 12.25 9.14 5.57
CA PRO A 293 11.24 9.55 6.56
C PRO A 293 9.85 9.52 5.93
N CYS A 294 9.54 8.46 5.17
CA CYS A 294 8.26 8.27 4.51
C CYS A 294 7.90 6.79 4.48
N HIS A 295 6.63 6.50 4.76
CA HIS A 295 6.07 5.18 4.98
C HIS A 295 4.95 4.88 3.99
N ALA A 296 4.72 5.78 3.02
CA ALA A 296 3.67 5.63 2.03
C ALA A 296 3.80 4.29 1.28
N GLY A 297 2.68 3.57 1.16
CA GLY A 297 2.61 2.20 0.66
C GLY A 297 2.79 2.00 -0.85
N SER A 298 3.15 3.07 -1.55
CA SER A 298 3.18 3.16 -3.01
C SER A 298 4.44 3.87 -3.50
N PHE A 299 4.61 3.92 -4.83
CA PHE A 299 5.79 4.53 -5.46
C PHE A 299 5.94 6.02 -5.14
N PHE A 300 4.90 6.70 -4.66
CA PHE A 300 4.98 8.11 -4.26
C PHE A 300 5.94 8.33 -3.09
N GLY A 301 5.92 7.42 -2.11
CA GLY A 301 6.85 7.45 -0.97
C GLY A 301 8.25 7.02 -1.38
N LEU A 302 8.36 5.86 -2.05
CA LEU A 302 9.66 5.32 -2.44
C LEU A 302 10.39 6.24 -3.45
N ALA A 303 9.67 6.98 -4.30
CA ALA A 303 10.26 7.98 -5.20
C ALA A 303 11.07 9.06 -4.48
N GLN A 304 10.80 9.33 -3.20
CA GLN A 304 11.55 10.33 -2.42
C GLN A 304 13.03 9.94 -2.21
N VAL A 305 13.37 8.66 -2.35
CA VAL A 305 14.78 8.19 -2.37
C VAL A 305 15.53 8.70 -3.60
N TYR A 306 14.83 8.89 -4.72
CA TYR A 306 15.43 9.08 -6.04
C TYR A 306 15.63 10.57 -6.41
N THR A 307 16.41 11.28 -5.59
CA THR A 307 16.88 12.65 -5.92
C THR A 307 17.76 12.64 -7.18
N PRO A 308 17.96 13.78 -7.89
CA PRO A 308 18.83 13.76 -9.05
C PRO A 308 20.25 13.35 -8.68
N GLU A 309 20.72 13.77 -7.50
CA GLU A 309 22.04 13.43 -6.98
C GLU A 309 22.16 11.93 -6.74
N PHE A 310 21.17 11.32 -6.07
CA PHE A 310 21.22 9.88 -5.79
C PHE A 310 21.12 9.02 -7.05
N ILE A 311 20.32 9.44 -8.04
CA ILE A 311 20.29 8.79 -9.36
C ILE A 311 21.66 8.89 -10.05
N ALA A 312 22.30 10.06 -10.00
CA ALA A 312 23.62 10.26 -10.59
C ALA A 312 24.70 9.41 -9.92
N GLU A 313 24.68 9.31 -8.58
CA GLU A 313 25.56 8.41 -7.82
C GLU A 313 25.35 6.95 -8.23
N CYS A 314 24.10 6.50 -8.28
CA CYS A 314 23.75 5.15 -8.69
C CYS A 314 24.21 4.84 -10.13
N ARG A 315 24.02 5.77 -11.06
CA ARG A 315 24.53 5.68 -12.44
C ARG A 315 26.05 5.55 -12.45
N GLY A 316 26.77 6.34 -11.65
CA GLY A 316 28.22 6.25 -11.53
C GLY A 316 28.70 4.89 -11.01
N ARG A 317 28.00 4.30 -10.03
CA ARG A 317 28.29 2.96 -9.52
C ARG A 317 28.05 1.88 -10.59
N LEU A 318 26.92 1.95 -11.30
CA LEU A 318 26.60 1.01 -12.37
C LEU A 318 27.51 1.13 -13.59
N ALA A 319 27.96 2.33 -13.95
CA ALA A 319 28.92 2.53 -15.05
C ALA A 319 30.25 1.83 -14.75
N LYS A 320 30.77 1.98 -13.52
CA LYS A 320 31.97 1.26 -13.08
C LYS A 320 31.77 -0.26 -13.06
N ALA A 321 30.60 -0.72 -12.62
CA ALA A 321 30.24 -2.14 -12.67
C ALA A 321 30.20 -2.69 -14.10
N ALA A 322 29.61 -1.94 -15.03
CA ALA A 322 29.51 -2.32 -16.44
C ALA A 322 30.89 -2.42 -17.08
N GLU A 323 31.78 -1.46 -16.79
CA GLU A 323 33.16 -1.45 -17.29
C GLU A 323 33.97 -2.64 -16.73
N ALA A 324 33.79 -3.00 -15.46
CA ALA A 324 34.44 -4.15 -14.83
C ALA A 324 33.92 -5.49 -15.38
N ALA A 325 32.64 -5.55 -15.77
CA ALA A 325 32.02 -6.76 -16.32
C ALA A 325 32.16 -6.89 -17.85
N ARG A 326 32.73 -5.90 -18.56
CA ARG A 326 32.67 -5.81 -20.03
C ARG A 326 33.21 -7.02 -20.79
N ALA A 327 34.17 -7.75 -20.20
CA ALA A 327 34.79 -8.91 -20.82
C ALA A 327 33.93 -10.18 -20.76
N ASP A 328 32.91 -10.22 -19.88
CA ASP A 328 32.02 -11.36 -19.71
C ASP A 328 30.56 -10.93 -20.00
N LYS A 329 30.00 -11.49 -21.08
CA LYS A 329 28.63 -11.17 -21.54
C LYS A 329 27.56 -11.48 -20.47
N THR A 330 27.76 -12.52 -19.67
CA THR A 330 26.82 -12.91 -18.61
C THR A 330 26.85 -11.92 -17.46
N LEU A 331 28.05 -11.54 -17.00
CA LEU A 331 28.21 -10.54 -15.95
C LEU A 331 27.71 -9.17 -16.41
N ALA A 332 28.03 -8.76 -17.63
CA ALA A 332 27.53 -7.54 -18.23
C ALA A 332 26.00 -7.51 -18.29
N GLY A 333 25.35 -8.62 -18.66
CA GLY A 333 23.90 -8.76 -18.65
C GLY A 333 23.28 -8.60 -17.25
N ARG A 334 23.93 -9.15 -16.21
CA ARG A 334 23.46 -9.00 -14.81
C ARG A 334 23.56 -7.55 -14.32
N VAL A 335 24.59 -6.81 -14.72
CA VAL A 335 24.73 -5.38 -14.42
C VAL A 335 23.68 -4.56 -15.19
N ALA A 336 23.50 -4.84 -16.49
CA ALA A 336 22.51 -4.16 -17.32
C ALA A 336 21.09 -4.34 -16.77
N LEU A 337 20.76 -5.54 -16.26
CA LEU A 337 19.47 -5.81 -15.63
C LEU A 337 19.21 -4.90 -14.41
N ALA A 338 20.22 -4.63 -13.58
CA ALA A 338 20.09 -3.68 -12.47
C ALA A 338 19.98 -2.22 -12.97
N ALA A 339 20.67 -1.89 -14.07
CA ALA A 339 20.58 -0.58 -14.70
C ALA A 339 19.20 -0.29 -15.29
N ASP A 340 18.51 -1.29 -15.85
CA ASP A 340 17.11 -1.16 -16.28
C ASP A 340 16.18 -0.82 -15.11
N GLY A 341 16.43 -1.41 -13.93
CA GLY A 341 15.76 -1.07 -12.68
C GLY A 341 15.97 0.40 -12.30
N LEU A 342 17.20 0.91 -12.32
CA LEU A 342 17.46 2.32 -12.05
C LEU A 342 16.83 3.24 -13.09
N GLN A 343 16.79 2.83 -14.36
CA GLN A 343 16.18 3.60 -15.43
C GLN A 343 14.67 3.78 -15.21
N ASN A 344 13.98 2.81 -14.57
CA ASN A 344 12.58 2.99 -14.15
C ASN A 344 12.41 4.17 -13.19
N ALA A 345 13.31 4.32 -12.21
CA ALA A 345 13.26 5.44 -11.27
C ALA A 345 13.53 6.78 -11.96
N ALA A 346 14.49 6.82 -12.89
CA ALA A 346 14.77 8.01 -13.69
C ALA A 346 13.59 8.40 -14.59
N ASP A 347 12.95 7.43 -15.24
CA ASP A 347 11.78 7.66 -16.08
C ASP A 347 10.58 8.13 -15.26
N TYR A 348 10.32 7.52 -14.08
CA TYR A 348 9.27 7.98 -13.17
C TYR A 348 9.44 9.45 -12.79
N ARG A 349 10.66 9.83 -12.43
CA ARG A 349 10.99 11.21 -12.09
C ARG A 349 10.80 12.15 -13.28
N ALA A 350 11.29 11.77 -14.46
CA ALA A 350 11.11 12.56 -15.69
C ALA A 350 9.64 12.75 -16.05
N MET A 351 8.79 11.73 -15.82
CA MET A 351 7.33 11.86 -15.96
C MET A 351 6.76 12.88 -14.98
N CYS A 352 7.17 12.85 -13.71
CA CYS A 352 6.72 13.80 -12.69
C CYS A 352 7.13 15.24 -13.02
N GLU A 353 8.38 15.44 -13.44
CA GLU A 353 8.91 16.75 -13.86
C GLU A 353 8.22 17.28 -15.12
N ALA A 354 7.88 16.41 -16.08
CA ALA A 354 7.12 16.82 -17.26
C ALA A 354 5.68 17.24 -16.88
N MET A 355 4.98 16.44 -16.06
CA MET A 355 3.65 16.80 -15.56
C MET A 355 3.66 18.10 -14.75
N SER A 356 4.72 18.38 -13.98
CA SER A 356 4.82 19.62 -13.20
C SER A 356 4.98 20.88 -14.05
N ARG A 357 5.22 20.72 -15.36
CA ARG A 357 5.22 21.81 -16.36
C ARG A 357 4.00 21.74 -17.28
N ALA A 358 2.99 20.94 -16.92
CA ALA A 358 1.84 20.59 -17.76
C ALA A 358 2.21 19.95 -19.12
N ASP A 359 3.42 19.40 -19.25
CA ASP A 359 3.87 18.64 -20.42
C ASP A 359 3.43 17.17 -20.31
N PHE A 360 2.12 16.94 -20.38
CA PHE A 360 1.55 15.59 -20.30
C PHE A 360 1.90 14.73 -21.52
N ALA A 361 2.16 15.36 -22.68
CA ALA A 361 2.61 14.66 -23.88
C ALA A 361 4.04 14.12 -23.74
N GLY A 362 4.96 14.95 -23.23
CA GLY A 362 6.32 14.52 -22.90
C GLY A 362 6.34 13.46 -21.80
N ALA A 363 5.52 13.62 -20.76
CA ALA A 363 5.34 12.60 -19.72
C ALA A 363 4.84 11.27 -20.31
N ARG A 364 3.89 11.32 -21.27
CA ARG A 364 3.41 10.14 -21.98
C ARG A 364 4.49 9.46 -22.81
N ALA A 365 5.33 10.21 -23.51
CA ALA A 365 6.44 9.64 -24.27
C ALA A 365 7.45 8.91 -23.36
N VAL A 366 7.71 9.43 -22.15
CA VAL A 366 8.55 8.74 -21.15
C VAL A 366 7.87 7.47 -20.65
N TYR A 367 6.58 7.55 -20.31
CA TYR A 367 5.76 6.41 -19.88
C TYR A 367 5.81 5.27 -20.89
N ASP A 368 5.56 5.56 -22.18
CA ASP A 368 5.50 4.53 -23.22
C ASP A 368 6.86 3.81 -23.38
N ARG A 369 7.99 4.53 -23.27
CA ARG A 369 9.34 3.92 -23.27
C ARG A 369 9.58 3.04 -22.04
N MET A 370 9.16 3.48 -20.86
CA MET A 370 9.27 2.71 -19.62
C MET A 370 8.45 1.42 -19.70
N ILE A 371 7.22 1.49 -20.21
CA ILE A 371 6.34 0.33 -20.44
C ILE A 371 6.96 -0.65 -21.42
N ALA A 372 7.47 -0.17 -22.56
CA ALA A 372 8.13 -1.02 -23.55
C ALA A 372 9.33 -1.78 -22.96
N ARG A 373 10.14 -1.11 -22.12
CA ARG A 373 11.25 -1.76 -21.40
C ARG A 373 10.76 -2.84 -20.44
N ILE A 374 9.75 -2.55 -19.61
CA ILE A 374 9.22 -3.53 -18.64
C ILE A 374 8.55 -4.72 -19.37
N GLN A 375 7.87 -4.48 -20.48
CA GLN A 375 7.33 -5.55 -21.33
C GLN A 375 8.44 -6.42 -21.92
N ALA A 376 9.54 -5.82 -22.39
CA ALA A 376 10.71 -6.57 -22.87
C ALA A 376 11.33 -7.42 -21.75
N LEU A 377 11.48 -6.87 -20.54
CA LEU A 377 11.94 -7.62 -19.36
C LEU A 377 10.98 -8.77 -19.00
N THR A 378 9.67 -8.53 -19.11
CA THR A 378 8.64 -9.54 -18.84
C THR A 378 8.75 -10.70 -19.85
N ALA A 379 8.93 -10.40 -21.13
CA ALA A 379 9.14 -11.40 -22.18
C ALA A 379 10.41 -12.25 -21.96
N GLN A 380 11.41 -11.70 -21.28
CA GLN A 380 12.64 -12.38 -20.90
C GLN A 380 12.55 -13.13 -19.55
N GLY A 381 11.41 -13.07 -18.85
CA GLY A 381 11.27 -13.63 -17.50
C GLY A 381 11.98 -12.83 -16.39
N ALA A 382 12.42 -11.61 -16.70
CA ALA A 382 13.13 -10.70 -15.80
C ALA A 382 12.21 -9.75 -15.01
N ALA A 383 10.91 -9.71 -15.36
CA ALA A 383 9.86 -8.98 -14.66
C ALA A 383 8.58 -9.84 -14.54
N ASN A 384 7.80 -9.60 -13.48
CA ASN A 384 6.52 -10.24 -13.26
C ASN A 384 5.48 -9.74 -14.25
N ARG A 385 4.73 -10.67 -14.87
CA ARG A 385 3.74 -10.36 -15.91
C ARG A 385 2.49 -9.66 -15.38
N GLU A 386 2.02 -10.05 -14.20
CA GLU A 386 0.78 -9.53 -13.61
C GLU A 386 0.98 -8.11 -13.06
N TYR A 387 2.12 -7.90 -12.40
CA TYR A 387 2.43 -6.67 -11.70
C TYR A 387 3.35 -5.72 -12.47
N GLY A 388 3.97 -6.18 -13.56
CA GLY A 388 4.99 -5.41 -14.30
C GLY A 388 4.49 -4.05 -14.80
N THR A 389 3.29 -4.00 -15.38
CA THR A 389 2.73 -2.74 -15.92
C THR A 389 1.37 -2.36 -15.31
N ALA A 390 0.64 -3.30 -14.71
CA ALA A 390 -0.74 -3.06 -14.28
C ALA A 390 -0.90 -1.86 -13.32
N TYR A 391 0.04 -1.65 -12.40
CA TYR A 391 -0.01 -0.50 -11.50
C TYR A 391 0.35 0.83 -12.18
N LEU A 392 1.27 0.82 -13.13
CA LEU A 392 1.58 1.98 -13.95
C LEU A 392 0.38 2.35 -14.83
N GLU A 393 -0.30 1.37 -15.42
CA GLU A 393 -1.53 1.59 -16.18
C GLU A 393 -2.64 2.15 -15.29
N ARG A 394 -2.82 1.58 -14.11
CA ARG A 394 -3.86 1.97 -13.15
C ARG A 394 -3.65 3.39 -12.62
N PHE A 395 -2.43 3.74 -12.22
CA PHE A 395 -2.15 4.96 -11.46
C PHE A 395 -1.46 6.07 -12.27
N ILE A 396 -0.88 5.77 -13.43
CA ILE A 396 -0.15 6.76 -14.24
C ILE A 396 -0.84 6.98 -15.60
N ALA A 397 -1.14 5.91 -16.36
CA ALA A 397 -1.66 6.07 -17.72
C ALA A 397 -2.96 6.90 -17.79
N LYS A 398 -3.88 6.68 -16.84
CA LYS A 398 -5.14 7.44 -16.75
C LYS A 398 -4.90 8.93 -16.51
N VAL A 399 -3.97 9.27 -15.62
CA VAL A 399 -3.59 10.65 -15.32
C VAL A 399 -2.98 11.31 -16.54
N LEU A 400 -2.09 10.60 -17.25
CA LEU A 400 -1.46 11.10 -18.46
C LEU A 400 -2.48 11.33 -19.58
N ALA A 401 -3.37 10.37 -19.83
CA ALA A 401 -4.42 10.51 -20.85
C ALA A 401 -5.34 11.71 -20.56
N ALA A 402 -5.81 11.84 -19.32
CA ALA A 402 -6.66 12.97 -18.92
C ALA A 402 -5.91 14.31 -19.01
N GLY A 403 -4.65 14.36 -18.58
CA GLY A 403 -3.83 15.57 -18.67
C GLY A 403 -3.51 15.97 -20.10
N GLN A 404 -3.25 15.01 -21.00
CA GLN A 404 -3.10 15.26 -22.43
C GLN A 404 -4.40 15.86 -23.00
N ALA A 405 -5.56 15.30 -22.67
CA ALA A 405 -6.84 15.83 -23.11
C ALA A 405 -7.13 17.24 -22.54
N ALA A 406 -6.67 17.53 -21.32
CA ALA A 406 -6.84 18.84 -20.69
C ALA A 406 -5.93 19.91 -21.30
N ALA A 407 -4.70 19.55 -21.67
CA ALA A 407 -3.66 20.49 -22.09
C ALA A 407 -3.47 20.61 -23.63
N ALA A 408 -4.03 19.69 -24.42
CA ALA A 408 -3.84 19.68 -25.88
C ALA A 408 -4.71 20.72 -26.61
N PRO A 409 -4.23 21.26 -27.76
CA PRO A 409 -5.04 22.10 -28.64
C PRO A 409 -6.39 21.45 -29.01
N PRO A 410 -7.48 22.23 -29.15
CA PRO A 410 -7.52 23.70 -29.16
C PRO A 410 -7.52 24.35 -27.77
N ARG A 411 -7.35 23.56 -26.68
CA ARG A 411 -7.19 24.11 -25.33
C ARG A 411 -5.78 24.65 -25.14
N ARG A 412 -5.62 25.56 -24.17
CA ARG A 412 -4.35 26.16 -23.81
C ARG A 412 -4.11 26.09 -22.31
N VAL A 413 -2.91 25.70 -21.90
CA VAL A 413 -2.47 25.84 -20.51
C VAL A 413 -2.24 27.32 -20.20
N LEU A 414 -2.99 27.86 -19.25
CA LEU A 414 -2.83 29.25 -18.80
C LEU A 414 -1.79 29.36 -17.67
N ALA A 415 -1.80 28.41 -16.74
CA ALA A 415 -0.88 28.38 -15.62
C ALA A 415 -0.81 26.99 -14.99
N VAL A 416 0.31 26.68 -14.34
CA VAL A 416 0.45 25.54 -13.42
C VAL A 416 0.48 26.10 -12.00
N LEU A 417 -0.37 25.58 -11.12
CA LEU A 417 -0.39 26.02 -9.73
C LEU A 417 0.91 25.60 -9.02
N PRO A 418 1.40 26.40 -8.05
CA PRO A 418 2.64 26.10 -7.35
C PRO A 418 2.54 24.76 -6.59
N ASP A 419 3.68 24.13 -6.30
CA ASP A 419 3.70 22.91 -5.49
C ASP A 419 3.28 23.14 -4.04
N ALA A 420 3.79 24.20 -3.41
CA ALA A 420 3.63 24.42 -1.97
C ALA A 420 2.45 25.34 -1.65
N TRP A 421 1.36 24.75 -1.17
CA TRP A 421 0.09 25.41 -0.81
C TRP A 421 0.03 25.66 0.70
N ARG A 422 -0.78 26.62 1.13
CA ARG A 422 -1.19 26.71 2.55
C ARG A 422 -2.07 25.52 2.89
N PHE A 423 -1.85 24.93 4.05
CA PHE A 423 -2.42 23.64 4.44
C PHE A 423 -2.85 23.64 5.90
N ALA A 424 -4.03 23.09 6.17
CA ALA A 424 -4.53 22.84 7.52
C ALA A 424 -5.34 21.53 7.59
N HIS A 425 -5.30 20.89 8.75
CA HIS A 425 -6.25 19.83 9.12
C HIS A 425 -7.51 20.47 9.70
N ASP A 426 -8.68 20.02 9.24
CA ASP A 426 -9.99 20.40 9.75
C ASP A 426 -10.47 19.34 10.75
N GLU A 427 -9.80 19.29 11.90
CA GLU A 427 -9.95 18.21 12.90
C GLU A 427 -11.38 18.13 13.45
N ASP A 428 -12.12 19.23 13.47
CA ASP A 428 -13.51 19.32 13.93
C ASP A 428 -14.53 19.51 12.81
N GLY A 429 -14.09 19.50 11.55
CA GLY A 429 -14.96 19.62 10.38
C GLY A 429 -15.66 20.99 10.27
N GLN A 430 -15.11 22.04 10.87
CA GLN A 430 -15.69 23.38 10.90
C GLN A 430 -15.11 24.35 9.85
N GLY A 431 -14.26 23.88 8.93
CA GLY A 431 -13.57 24.75 7.96
C GLY A 431 -14.52 25.57 7.07
N LEU A 432 -15.70 25.04 6.74
CA LEU A 432 -16.72 25.78 6.00
C LEU A 432 -17.34 26.91 6.83
N GLN A 433 -17.71 26.63 8.09
CA GLN A 433 -18.26 27.62 9.02
C GLN A 433 -17.24 28.71 9.33
N ARG A 434 -15.95 28.36 9.43
CA ARG A 434 -14.83 29.30 9.56
C ARG A 434 -14.46 30.02 8.28
N ARG A 435 -15.20 29.78 7.18
CA ARG A 435 -15.03 30.47 5.89
C ARG A 435 -13.64 30.31 5.29
N TRP A 436 -13.01 29.14 5.48
CA TRP A 436 -11.66 28.85 4.96
C TRP A 436 -11.57 28.83 3.42
N HIS A 437 -12.69 28.83 2.72
CA HIS A 437 -12.77 28.91 1.26
C HIS A 437 -12.76 30.35 0.72
N GLU A 438 -12.96 31.36 1.57
CA GLU A 438 -13.12 32.74 1.15
C GLU A 438 -11.79 33.42 0.80
N PRO A 439 -11.76 34.35 -0.16
CA PRO A 439 -10.52 34.97 -0.64
C PRO A 439 -9.84 35.86 0.42
N ASP A 440 -10.60 36.41 1.37
CA ASP A 440 -10.15 37.34 2.41
C ASP A 440 -9.72 36.65 3.72
N PHE A 441 -9.95 35.34 3.87
CA PHE A 441 -9.49 34.59 5.04
C PHE A 441 -7.95 34.61 5.15
N ASP A 442 -7.45 34.92 6.35
CA ASP A 442 -6.02 34.94 6.65
C ASP A 442 -5.47 33.53 6.93
N ASP A 443 -4.79 32.97 5.94
CA ASP A 443 -4.11 31.67 6.01
C ASP A 443 -2.62 31.79 6.37
N SER A 444 -2.15 32.95 6.84
CA SER A 444 -0.73 33.17 7.14
C SER A 444 -0.17 32.22 8.19
N ALA A 445 -1.01 31.85 9.17
CA ALA A 445 -0.71 30.88 10.23
C ALA A 445 -0.72 29.41 9.77
N TRP A 446 -1.23 29.12 8.56
CA TRP A 446 -1.27 27.75 8.06
C TRP A 446 0.11 27.28 7.62
N THR A 447 0.37 25.99 7.84
CA THR A 447 1.60 25.34 7.38
C THR A 447 1.63 25.34 5.84
N ARG A 448 2.82 25.25 5.24
CA ARG A 448 2.95 25.02 3.80
C ARG A 448 3.19 23.53 3.53
N ALA A 449 2.43 22.96 2.61
CA ALA A 449 2.58 21.57 2.18
C ALA A 449 2.79 21.50 0.65
N SER A 450 3.78 20.72 0.24
CA SER A 450 3.93 20.22 -1.13
C SER A 450 2.71 19.40 -1.52
N THR A 451 2.28 19.55 -2.77
CA THR A 451 1.08 18.90 -3.35
C THR A 451 1.44 17.92 -4.45
N TRP A 452 2.69 17.83 -4.86
CA TRP A 452 3.10 16.82 -5.85
C TRP A 452 4.58 16.43 -5.80
N GLN A 453 5.47 17.23 -5.20
CA GLN A 453 6.88 16.80 -5.02
C GLN A 453 7.03 15.81 -3.87
N LYS A 454 6.35 16.06 -2.74
CA LYS A 454 6.43 15.24 -1.53
C LYS A 454 5.05 14.81 -1.09
N PRO A 455 4.82 13.52 -0.79
CA PRO A 455 3.65 13.08 -0.05
C PRO A 455 3.53 13.81 1.29
N LEU A 456 2.32 13.91 1.85
CA LEU A 456 2.10 14.51 3.17
C LEU A 456 2.94 13.84 4.27
N ASP A 457 3.03 12.51 4.25
CA ASP A 457 3.81 11.73 5.21
C ASP A 457 5.31 12.06 5.18
N ALA A 458 5.89 12.25 3.99
CA ALA A 458 7.29 12.70 3.83
C ALA A 458 7.54 14.13 4.35
N GLN A 459 6.48 14.85 4.73
CA GLN A 459 6.51 16.19 5.30
C GLN A 459 6.13 16.19 6.80
N GLY A 460 5.92 15.01 7.39
CA GLY A 460 5.45 14.85 8.78
C GLY A 460 3.94 15.08 8.96
N LEU A 461 3.19 15.28 7.88
CA LEU A 461 1.75 15.58 7.89
C LEU A 461 0.90 14.32 7.76
N HIS A 462 1.13 13.34 8.63
CA HIS A 462 0.61 11.96 8.51
C HIS A 462 -0.83 11.74 9.01
N LYS A 463 -1.51 12.78 9.51
CA LYS A 463 -2.87 12.64 10.06
C LYS A 463 -3.90 12.46 8.93
N THR A 464 -4.76 11.46 9.06
CA THR A 464 -5.95 11.30 8.21
C THR A 464 -7.09 12.20 8.70
N GLY A 465 -8.03 12.54 7.81
CA GLY A 465 -9.15 13.43 8.13
C GLY A 465 -9.52 14.37 6.99
N VAL A 466 -10.23 15.45 7.32
CA VAL A 466 -10.54 16.52 6.37
C VAL A 466 -9.34 17.47 6.29
N LEU A 467 -8.89 17.75 5.07
CA LEU A 467 -7.74 18.58 4.77
C LEU A 467 -8.21 19.81 4.00
N TRP A 468 -7.57 20.96 4.24
CA TRP A 468 -7.76 22.16 3.44
C TRP A 468 -6.46 22.63 2.83
N TYR A 469 -6.54 23.01 1.57
CA TYR A 469 -5.44 23.61 0.81
C TYR A 469 -5.86 24.99 0.29
N ARG A 470 -4.97 25.96 0.33
CA ARG A 470 -5.15 27.29 -0.28
C ARG A 470 -3.92 27.67 -1.10
N ALA A 471 -4.14 28.11 -2.33
CA ALA A 471 -3.11 28.67 -3.19
C ALA A 471 -3.59 29.97 -3.84
N ARG A 472 -2.62 30.85 -4.07
CA ARG A 472 -2.81 32.05 -4.89
C ARG A 472 -2.39 31.75 -6.31
N LEU A 473 -3.15 32.26 -7.27
CA LEU A 473 -2.91 32.09 -8.69
C LEU A 473 -3.10 33.43 -9.40
N ASP A 474 -2.11 33.86 -10.16
CA ASP A 474 -2.27 34.97 -11.09
C ASP A 474 -2.72 34.44 -12.45
N VAL A 475 -3.83 34.97 -12.95
CA VAL A 475 -4.49 34.46 -14.14
C VAL A 475 -4.32 35.45 -15.28
N PRO A 476 -3.67 35.05 -16.39
CA PRO A 476 -3.50 35.94 -17.53
C PRO A 476 -4.83 36.26 -18.19
N ALA A 477 -4.86 37.31 -19.02
CA ALA A 477 -6.02 37.62 -19.84
C ALA A 477 -6.38 36.41 -20.72
N ARG A 478 -7.67 36.08 -20.77
CA ARG A 478 -8.23 34.93 -21.48
C ARG A 478 -9.41 35.35 -22.35
N GLN A 479 -9.64 34.62 -23.42
CA GLN A 479 -10.77 34.78 -24.34
C GLN A 479 -11.76 33.62 -24.24
N GLY A 480 -11.29 32.45 -23.79
CA GLY A 480 -12.07 31.25 -23.61
C GLY A 480 -12.56 31.01 -22.18
N ARG A 481 -13.19 29.86 -21.99
CA ARG A 481 -13.70 29.39 -20.68
C ARG A 481 -12.57 28.77 -19.86
N ALA A 482 -12.42 29.20 -18.61
CA ALA A 482 -11.37 28.69 -17.73
C ALA A 482 -11.84 27.44 -16.96
N ALA A 483 -10.94 26.47 -16.81
CA ALA A 483 -11.17 25.29 -15.98
C ALA A 483 -9.90 24.94 -15.19
N LEU A 484 -10.07 24.40 -13.98
CA LEU A 484 -8.98 23.79 -13.22
C LEU A 484 -8.99 22.29 -13.45
N PHE A 485 -7.89 21.77 -13.96
CA PHE A 485 -7.63 20.35 -14.09
C PHE A 485 -6.80 19.86 -12.90
N PHE A 486 -7.37 18.93 -12.15
CA PHE A 486 -6.70 18.21 -11.07
C PHE A 486 -6.24 16.86 -11.61
N ALA A 487 -4.93 16.69 -11.75
CA ALA A 487 -4.37 15.45 -12.27
C ALA A 487 -4.64 14.27 -11.32
N GLU A 488 -4.51 14.47 -10.00
CA GLU A 488 -4.80 13.44 -9.01
C GLU A 488 -4.91 14.02 -7.60
N VAL A 489 -5.97 13.66 -6.89
CA VAL A 489 -6.17 13.96 -5.46
C VAL A 489 -6.54 12.68 -4.73
N ASP A 490 -5.85 12.38 -3.64
CA ASP A 490 -6.11 11.25 -2.78
C ASP A 490 -7.05 11.64 -1.63
N GLY A 491 -8.33 11.80 -1.99
CA GLY A 491 -9.44 12.11 -1.09
C GLY A 491 -10.61 12.70 -1.86
N TRP A 492 -11.80 12.70 -1.26
CA TRP A 492 -12.96 13.32 -1.90
C TRP A 492 -12.83 14.83 -1.88
N SER A 493 -12.96 15.48 -3.04
CA SER A 493 -12.54 16.86 -3.18
C SER A 493 -13.67 17.83 -3.53
N GLU A 494 -13.64 19.01 -2.92
CA GLU A 494 -14.47 20.17 -3.27
C GLU A 494 -13.55 21.35 -3.59
N VAL A 495 -13.83 22.05 -4.68
CA VAL A 495 -12.98 23.14 -5.19
C VAL A 495 -13.72 24.47 -5.09
N TYR A 496 -13.04 25.49 -4.60
CA TYR A 496 -13.53 26.85 -4.46
C TYR A 496 -12.55 27.80 -5.15
N VAL A 497 -13.08 28.75 -5.91
CA VAL A 497 -12.30 29.84 -6.50
C VAL A 497 -12.93 31.16 -6.06
N ASN A 498 -12.14 32.01 -5.39
CA ASN A 498 -12.59 33.28 -4.81
C ASN A 498 -13.89 33.13 -4.00
N GLY A 499 -13.97 32.12 -3.12
CA GLY A 499 -15.13 31.84 -2.28
C GLY A 499 -16.27 31.08 -2.97
N ARG A 500 -16.31 31.02 -4.31
CA ARG A 500 -17.37 30.34 -5.05
C ARG A 500 -17.03 28.86 -5.22
N LYS A 501 -17.91 27.97 -4.76
CA LYS A 501 -17.81 26.52 -5.00
C LYS A 501 -17.97 26.24 -6.50
N ALA A 502 -17.03 25.53 -7.10
CA ALA A 502 -17.15 25.06 -8.47
C ALA A 502 -18.19 23.95 -8.57
N ALA A 503 -18.82 23.81 -9.73
CA ALA A 503 -19.79 22.75 -9.99
C ALA A 503 -19.17 21.35 -9.87
N ALA A 504 -20.02 20.34 -9.69
CA ALA A 504 -19.60 18.95 -9.60
C ALA A 504 -18.72 18.57 -10.81
N PRO A 505 -17.59 17.88 -10.58
CA PRO A 505 -16.69 17.51 -11.66
C PRO A 505 -17.34 16.49 -12.59
N ALA A 506 -17.07 16.62 -13.89
CA ALA A 506 -17.46 15.62 -14.88
C ALA A 506 -16.59 14.36 -14.72
N VAL A 507 -17.13 13.35 -14.03
CA VAL A 507 -16.45 12.07 -13.83
C VAL A 507 -17.38 10.95 -14.25
N GLU A 508 -16.95 10.10 -15.17
CA GLU A 508 -17.67 8.87 -15.54
C GLU A 508 -17.69 7.89 -14.35
N ARG A 509 -18.88 7.39 -14.01
CA ARG A 509 -19.06 6.49 -12.86
C ARG A 509 -19.83 5.25 -13.26
N ARG A 510 -19.39 4.09 -12.75
CA ARG A 510 -20.08 2.80 -12.92
C ARG A 510 -21.29 2.64 -11.99
N SER A 511 -21.39 3.46 -10.95
CA SER A 511 -22.49 3.41 -9.97
C SER A 511 -22.81 4.79 -9.41
N PRO A 512 -24.07 5.04 -8.98
CA PRO A 512 -24.46 6.29 -8.33
C PRO A 512 -23.65 6.54 -7.06
N LEU A 513 -23.46 7.81 -6.73
CA LEU A 513 -22.84 8.20 -5.48
C LEU A 513 -23.83 8.17 -4.32
N PRO A 514 -23.36 7.87 -3.09
CA PRO A 514 -24.10 8.22 -1.89
C PRO A 514 -24.40 9.72 -1.86
N PRO A 515 -25.57 10.16 -1.35
CA PRO A 515 -25.97 11.57 -1.31
C PRO A 515 -24.93 12.49 -0.66
N GLU A 516 -24.24 12.03 0.39
CA GLU A 516 -23.20 12.79 1.09
C GLU A 516 -21.93 13.04 0.26
N ARG A 517 -21.81 12.37 -0.90
CA ARG A 517 -20.69 12.54 -1.85
C ARG A 517 -21.10 13.32 -3.09
N GLU A 518 -22.36 13.76 -3.17
CA GLU A 518 -22.84 14.57 -4.28
C GLU A 518 -22.05 15.88 -4.38
N GLY A 519 -21.63 16.25 -5.60
CA GLY A 519 -20.79 17.42 -5.84
C GLY A 519 -19.30 17.26 -5.52
N GLN A 520 -18.85 16.09 -5.07
CA GLN A 520 -17.43 15.84 -4.76
C GLN A 520 -16.71 15.06 -5.87
N ALA A 521 -15.46 15.43 -6.14
CA ALA A 521 -14.57 14.64 -6.97
C ALA A 521 -14.17 13.34 -6.24
N PRO A 522 -14.19 12.17 -6.91
CA PRO A 522 -13.75 10.93 -6.29
C PRO A 522 -12.23 10.90 -6.13
N PRO A 523 -11.73 10.18 -5.11
CA PRO A 523 -10.30 10.02 -4.90
C PRO A 523 -9.64 9.30 -6.08
N ARG A 524 -8.35 9.57 -6.30
CA ARG A 524 -7.46 8.87 -7.24
C ARG A 524 -7.97 8.85 -8.69
N THR A 525 -8.76 9.84 -9.05
CA THR A 525 -9.34 9.98 -10.39
C THR A 525 -9.06 11.41 -10.87
N PRO A 526 -8.48 11.60 -12.07
CA PRO A 526 -8.33 12.93 -12.63
C PRO A 526 -9.70 13.58 -12.84
N PHE A 527 -9.80 14.88 -12.59
CA PHE A 527 -11.05 15.60 -12.78
C PHE A 527 -10.82 17.05 -13.18
N GLU A 528 -11.85 17.65 -13.75
CA GLU A 528 -11.83 19.03 -14.19
C GLU A 528 -13.07 19.74 -13.63
N VAL A 529 -12.87 20.98 -13.19
CA VAL A 529 -13.96 21.86 -12.72
C VAL A 529 -13.98 23.14 -13.54
N ASP A 530 -15.17 23.53 -13.99
CA ASP A 530 -15.37 24.84 -14.64
C ASP A 530 -15.30 25.95 -13.58
N VAL A 531 -14.47 26.95 -13.87
CA VAL A 531 -14.25 28.10 -12.98
C VAL A 531 -14.42 29.43 -13.73
N ALA A 532 -15.03 29.41 -14.91
CA ALA A 532 -15.13 30.58 -15.79
C ALA A 532 -15.83 31.77 -15.13
N ASP A 533 -16.84 31.52 -14.29
CA ASP A 533 -17.62 32.56 -13.59
C ASP A 533 -17.04 32.97 -12.22
N ALA A 534 -16.00 32.25 -11.76
CA ALA A 534 -15.37 32.47 -10.47
C ALA A 534 -13.97 33.12 -10.61
N VAL A 535 -13.25 32.78 -11.67
CA VAL A 535 -11.89 33.26 -11.93
C VAL A 535 -11.89 34.61 -12.64
N ARG A 536 -11.00 35.50 -12.21
CA ARG A 536 -10.82 36.86 -12.74
C ARG A 536 -9.43 36.99 -13.35
N THR A 537 -9.21 37.94 -14.24
CA THR A 537 -7.84 38.29 -14.67
C THR A 537 -7.06 38.88 -13.47
N GLY A 538 -5.79 38.50 -13.33
CA GLY A 538 -4.93 38.88 -12.20
C GLY A 538 -5.07 37.94 -11.00
N PRO A 539 -5.00 38.45 -9.75
CA PRO A 539 -4.89 37.61 -8.57
C PRO A 539 -6.20 36.89 -8.21
N ASN A 540 -6.09 35.59 -7.93
CA ASN A 540 -7.17 34.73 -7.49
C ASN A 540 -6.73 33.85 -6.32
N VAL A 541 -7.69 33.38 -5.54
CA VAL A 541 -7.48 32.36 -4.50
C VAL A 541 -8.21 31.09 -4.89
N VAL A 542 -7.51 29.96 -4.84
CA VAL A 542 -8.07 28.62 -4.98
C VAL A 542 -8.01 27.96 -3.61
N ALA A 543 -9.15 27.47 -3.12
CA ALA A 543 -9.24 26.66 -1.93
C ALA A 543 -9.79 25.27 -2.27
N VAL A 544 -9.24 24.23 -1.65
CA VAL A 544 -9.65 22.85 -1.88
C VAL A 544 -9.85 22.16 -0.55
N ARG A 545 -11.05 21.63 -0.34
CA ARG A 545 -11.37 20.75 0.77
C ARG A 545 -11.23 19.30 0.30
N VAL A 546 -10.44 18.51 1.01
CA VAL A 546 -10.16 17.10 0.70
C VAL A 546 -10.55 16.24 1.89
N ASP A 547 -11.60 15.44 1.78
CA ASP A 547 -11.94 14.42 2.77
C ASP A 547 -11.12 13.15 2.52
N HIS A 548 -10.09 12.98 3.35
CA HIS A 548 -9.23 11.81 3.46
C HIS A 548 -9.42 11.13 4.83
N ALA A 549 -10.65 11.07 5.34
CA ALA A 549 -10.93 10.36 6.60
C ALA A 549 -10.82 8.83 6.47
N LYS A 550 -10.91 8.30 5.24
CA LYS A 550 -10.76 6.88 4.93
C LYS A 550 -9.46 6.64 4.17
N ILE A 551 -8.63 5.74 4.69
CA ILE A 551 -7.39 5.32 4.03
C ILE A 551 -7.73 4.65 2.69
N THR A 552 -7.14 5.18 1.63
CA THR A 552 -7.15 4.68 0.24
C THR A 552 -5.82 4.03 -0.12
N GLU A 553 -4.72 4.56 0.41
CA GLU A 553 -3.37 4.03 0.35
C GLU A 553 -2.65 4.37 1.67
N LEU A 554 -1.81 3.46 2.15
CA LEU A 554 -1.14 3.62 3.43
C LEU A 554 -0.27 4.88 3.43
N PHE A 555 -0.43 5.75 4.43
CA PHE A 555 0.33 7.01 4.61
C PHE A 555 0.41 7.92 3.38
N LEU A 556 -0.58 7.84 2.49
CA LEU A 556 -0.76 8.80 1.38
C LEU A 556 -2.00 9.64 1.65
N GLY A 557 -2.14 10.78 0.98
CA GLY A 557 -3.32 11.62 1.10
C GLY A 557 -3.12 12.99 0.46
N GLY A 558 -4.23 13.69 0.22
CA GLY A 558 -4.20 15.07 -0.26
C GLY A 558 -4.01 15.22 -1.77
N ILE A 559 -3.68 16.43 -2.21
CA ILE A 559 -3.29 16.68 -3.60
C ILE A 559 -1.91 16.02 -3.79
N ILE A 560 -1.77 15.17 -4.81
CA ILE A 560 -0.54 14.37 -5.04
C ILE A 560 0.02 14.51 -6.46
N ARG A 561 -0.60 15.35 -7.29
CA ARG A 561 -0.18 15.69 -8.65
C ARG A 561 -0.48 17.16 -8.96
N PRO A 562 0.19 17.74 -9.97
CA PRO A 562 0.00 19.14 -10.34
C PRO A 562 -1.45 19.50 -10.66
N VAL A 563 -1.84 20.71 -10.28
CA VAL A 563 -3.11 21.34 -10.68
C VAL A 563 -2.82 22.35 -11.77
N VAL A 564 -3.59 22.31 -12.85
CA VAL A 564 -3.34 23.12 -14.05
C VAL A 564 -4.57 23.96 -14.37
N LEU A 565 -4.38 25.26 -14.57
CA LEU A 565 -5.41 26.13 -15.14
C LEU A 565 -5.35 26.03 -16.66
N VAL A 566 -6.47 25.67 -17.28
CA VAL A 566 -6.61 25.55 -18.73
C VAL A 566 -7.70 26.47 -19.26
N GLU A 567 -7.51 26.93 -20.49
CA GLU A 567 -8.49 27.67 -21.28
C GLU A 567 -9.06 26.74 -22.35
N LYS A 568 -10.39 26.67 -22.40
CA LYS A 568 -11.16 25.98 -23.43
C LYS A 568 -11.69 26.98 -24.45
N PRO A 569 -11.89 26.56 -25.71
CA PRO A 569 -12.72 27.30 -26.64
C PRO A 569 -14.10 27.64 -26.02
N GLN A 570 -14.71 28.73 -26.48
CA GLN A 570 -15.99 29.22 -25.95
C GLN A 570 -17.13 28.21 -26.11
#